data_AF-A0AA43LI94-F1
#
_entry.id   AF-A0AA43LI94-F1
#
_cell.length_a   1.000
_cell.length_b   1.000
_cell.length_c   1.000
_cell.angle_alpha   90.00
_cell.angle_beta   90.00
_cell.angle_gamma   90.00
#
_symmetry.space_group_name_H-M   'P 1'
#
loop_
_entity.id
_entity.type
_entity.pdbx_description
1 polymer ?
#
loop_
_entity_poly.entity_id
_entity_poly.type
_entity_poly.pdbx_seq_one_letter_code
_entity_poly.pdbx_strand_id
1 'polypeptide(L)'
;MQNIELQSKNLKTYISQFDINKAIPLWIFFFNCQIKTESKFIRLTSIVRQMAYLINLGLSNSKKGKDSIYSFSEIVEMLENVEKYYKEQYDFNEVVDYYGEAYRKNLVAQTTYLNYFLNTSLVYVEQVIERIQGTFSSLDDFVNNSINISINDLITFYFETTQISSLRFFECYSNFISQNVDKNADGTYCYPSSENESDVKFISFDLVNQQTFSINDYNRLEKSKIKRILSLLSLKQTSNLDYLYYTDSCELLNKPVIQLSNDRYILFFNNQLIIAIYNLLYNLCKDKSGKNSDRARAIYLEEKAVDIFTEFLPQDEIKIYTNYYINGQDKEKDILIFHRRTAFIIECKSDFYKEPFRDVEKSYKRIEREFKTSIQKAYDQALEVQYAIYNENELTISDKNKNKIECIKTNRIENAFIILVTQERFGQIQCDLGLLLDKEESAFYPWSVSIDDIESILLTISRKENAVGELITYLINREKLHERLICSDELDIVGYFIMQRQIFIKNCNRDEIYITFPDICQLFDDLYYYGGFGFKNELYLNTKFEVSIPAFITSELCKKLRLRTPHNIQKFKKENNIDNKRMNEFRKKFYDTTEILKKHPEKKDLLKQVLGI
;
A
#
# COMPACT_ATOMS: atom_id res chain seq x y z
N MET A 1 -9.25 -27.79 -5.52
CA MET A 1 -8.71 -27.40 -6.84
C MET A 1 -9.71 -27.48 -7.99
N GLN A 2 -10.45 -28.59 -8.14
CA GLN A 2 -11.45 -28.75 -9.21
C GLN A 2 -12.48 -27.59 -9.25
N ASN A 3 -12.92 -27.09 -8.08
CA ASN A 3 -13.86 -25.97 -8.01
C ASN A 3 -13.27 -24.65 -8.54
N ILE A 4 -12.02 -24.31 -8.22
CA ILE A 4 -11.38 -23.07 -8.72
C ILE A 4 -11.26 -23.12 -10.23
N GLU A 5 -10.71 -24.20 -10.77
CA GLU A 5 -10.54 -24.36 -12.21
C GLU A 5 -11.88 -24.29 -12.95
N LEU A 6 -12.92 -24.92 -12.42
CA LEU A 6 -14.27 -24.85 -12.97
C LEU A 6 -14.80 -23.42 -12.98
N GLN A 7 -14.73 -22.70 -11.85
CA GLN A 7 -15.22 -21.31 -11.78
C GLN A 7 -14.43 -20.37 -12.70
N SER A 8 -13.10 -20.48 -12.72
CA SER A 8 -12.25 -19.70 -13.62
C SER A 8 -12.55 -19.98 -15.10
N LYS A 9 -12.81 -21.24 -15.48
CA LYS A 9 -13.21 -21.61 -16.86
C LYS A 9 -14.59 -21.09 -17.20
N ASN A 10 -15.54 -21.16 -16.28
CA ASN A 10 -16.88 -20.60 -16.47
C ASN A 10 -16.80 -19.10 -16.74
N LEU A 11 -16.04 -18.35 -15.92
CA LEU A 11 -15.83 -16.92 -16.11
C LEU A 11 -15.16 -16.62 -17.45
N LYS A 12 -14.07 -17.32 -17.79
CA LYS A 12 -13.38 -17.14 -19.08
C LYS A 12 -14.31 -17.40 -20.26
N THR A 13 -15.14 -18.44 -20.18
CA THR A 13 -16.12 -18.80 -21.22
C THR A 13 -17.19 -17.73 -21.35
N TYR A 14 -17.73 -17.25 -20.23
CA TYR A 14 -18.74 -16.20 -20.20
C TYR A 14 -18.21 -14.91 -20.85
N ILE A 15 -17.04 -14.43 -20.42
CA ILE A 15 -16.50 -13.17 -20.94
C ILE A 15 -15.99 -13.27 -22.39
N SER A 16 -15.72 -14.49 -22.90
CA SER A 16 -15.29 -14.69 -24.29
C SER A 16 -16.37 -14.36 -25.33
N GLN A 17 -17.61 -14.16 -24.89
CA GLN A 17 -18.74 -13.78 -25.74
C GLN A 17 -18.73 -12.30 -26.12
N PHE A 18 -17.96 -11.48 -25.40
CA PHE A 18 -17.95 -10.03 -25.50
C PHE A 18 -16.87 -9.49 -26.46
N ASP A 19 -17.16 -8.39 -27.16
CA ASP A 19 -16.12 -7.62 -27.86
C ASP A 19 -15.25 -6.88 -26.84
N ILE A 20 -14.00 -7.33 -26.71
CA ILE A 20 -13.09 -6.83 -25.69
C ILE A 20 -12.74 -5.34 -25.86
N ASN A 21 -12.83 -4.80 -27.09
CA ASN A 21 -12.59 -3.37 -27.35
C ASN A 21 -13.68 -2.47 -26.76
N LYS A 22 -14.84 -3.05 -26.45
CA LYS A 22 -16.00 -2.39 -25.85
C LYS A 22 -16.16 -2.76 -24.37
N ALA A 23 -15.93 -4.04 -24.04
CA ALA A 23 -16.05 -4.57 -22.70
C ALA A 23 -15.04 -3.96 -21.72
N ILE A 24 -13.75 -3.87 -22.10
CA ILE A 24 -12.70 -3.36 -21.20
C ILE A 24 -12.95 -1.90 -20.78
N PRO A 25 -13.27 -0.95 -21.69
CA PRO A 25 -13.67 0.39 -21.28
C PRO A 25 -14.82 0.40 -20.28
N LEU A 26 -15.84 -0.42 -20.48
CA LEU A 26 -16.97 -0.52 -19.55
C LEU A 26 -16.53 -1.03 -18.16
N TRP A 27 -15.70 -2.08 -18.12
CA TRP A 27 -15.17 -2.64 -16.88
C TRP A 27 -14.30 -1.62 -16.12
N ILE A 28 -13.42 -0.92 -16.82
CA ILE A 28 -12.57 0.13 -16.25
C ILE A 28 -13.40 1.33 -15.79
N PHE A 29 -14.51 1.64 -16.47
CA PHE A 29 -15.43 2.68 -16.03
C PHE A 29 -16.03 2.36 -14.66
N PHE A 30 -16.57 1.15 -14.46
CA PHE A 30 -17.13 0.75 -13.17
C PHE A 30 -16.08 0.66 -12.07
N PHE A 31 -14.90 0.13 -12.39
CA PHE A 31 -13.75 0.15 -11.50
C PHE A 31 -13.43 1.58 -11.03
N ASN A 32 -13.29 2.52 -11.98
CA ASN A 32 -13.01 3.91 -11.64
C ASN A 32 -14.16 4.60 -10.90
N CYS A 33 -15.42 4.23 -11.15
CA CYS A 33 -16.54 4.73 -10.35
C CYS A 33 -16.37 4.34 -8.87
N GLN A 34 -16.01 3.09 -8.57
CA GLN A 34 -15.81 2.68 -7.19
C GLN A 34 -14.53 3.27 -6.57
N ILE A 35 -13.44 3.42 -7.33
CA ILE A 35 -12.14 3.86 -6.79
C ILE A 35 -12.02 5.39 -6.70
N LYS A 36 -12.57 6.12 -7.66
CA LYS A 36 -12.38 7.58 -7.80
C LYS A 36 -13.59 8.40 -7.34
N THR A 37 -14.71 7.74 -7.04
CA THR A 37 -15.95 8.40 -6.62
C THR A 37 -16.53 7.68 -5.41
N GLU A 38 -17.54 8.27 -4.77
CA GLU A 38 -18.26 7.64 -3.66
C GLU A 38 -19.34 6.64 -4.15
N SER A 39 -19.37 6.32 -5.46
CA SER A 39 -20.41 5.47 -6.05
C SER A 39 -20.22 3.99 -5.71
N LYS A 40 -21.34 3.28 -5.51
CA LYS A 40 -21.35 1.86 -5.12
C LYS A 40 -22.01 0.99 -6.20
N PHE A 41 -21.61 1.19 -7.46
CA PHE A 41 -22.16 0.43 -8.59
C PHE A 41 -21.76 -1.05 -8.57
N ILE A 42 -20.57 -1.37 -8.05
CA ILE A 42 -20.11 -2.74 -7.82
C ILE A 42 -19.58 -2.90 -6.39
N ARG A 43 -19.50 -4.15 -5.95
CA ARG A 43 -18.92 -4.53 -4.66
C ARG A 43 -18.06 -5.78 -4.88
N LEU A 44 -16.76 -5.59 -4.81
CA LEU A 44 -15.74 -6.60 -5.00
C LEU A 44 -14.82 -6.61 -3.77
N THR A 45 -14.50 -7.79 -3.25
CA THR A 45 -13.72 -7.93 -2.02
C THR A 45 -12.25 -7.49 -2.22
N SER A 46 -11.65 -7.86 -3.35
CA SER A 46 -10.30 -7.44 -3.75
C SER A 46 -10.33 -6.72 -5.10
N ILE A 47 -11.05 -5.59 -5.17
CA ILE A 47 -11.39 -4.89 -6.42
C ILE A 47 -10.24 -4.75 -7.42
N VAL A 48 -9.06 -4.26 -7.02
CA VAL A 48 -7.96 -4.04 -7.97
C VAL A 48 -7.46 -5.37 -8.55
N ARG A 49 -7.31 -6.40 -7.72
CA ARG A 49 -6.83 -7.71 -8.18
C ARG A 49 -7.88 -8.46 -9.00
N GLN A 50 -9.14 -8.47 -8.56
CA GLN A 50 -10.24 -9.10 -9.29
C GLN A 50 -10.47 -8.42 -10.66
N MET A 51 -10.38 -7.09 -10.72
CA MET A 51 -10.47 -6.37 -12.01
C MET A 51 -9.25 -6.61 -12.90
N ALA A 52 -8.05 -6.67 -12.33
CA ALA A 52 -6.86 -7.03 -13.10
C ALA A 52 -6.96 -8.45 -13.68
N TYR A 53 -7.45 -9.40 -12.88
CA TYR A 53 -7.73 -10.77 -13.32
C TYR A 53 -8.76 -10.79 -14.45
N LEU A 54 -9.91 -10.13 -14.29
CA LEU A 54 -10.97 -10.04 -15.31
C LEU A 54 -10.44 -9.50 -16.64
N ILE A 55 -9.74 -8.36 -16.59
CA ILE A 55 -9.21 -7.70 -17.79
C ILE A 55 -8.18 -8.58 -18.48
N ASN A 56 -7.23 -9.15 -17.73
CA ASN A 56 -6.19 -10.00 -18.30
C ASN A 56 -6.78 -11.33 -18.86
N LEU A 57 -7.82 -11.87 -18.21
CA LEU A 57 -8.60 -13.02 -18.69
C LEU A 57 -9.38 -12.69 -19.97
N GLY A 58 -9.87 -11.46 -20.11
CA GLY A 58 -10.49 -10.98 -21.33
C GLY A 58 -9.48 -10.82 -22.47
N LEU A 59 -8.30 -10.26 -22.18
CA LEU A 59 -7.21 -10.09 -23.15
C LEU A 59 -6.58 -11.42 -23.59
N SER A 60 -6.68 -12.49 -22.79
CA SER A 60 -6.21 -13.83 -23.12
C SER A 60 -7.15 -14.61 -24.06
N ASN A 61 -8.31 -14.07 -24.41
CA ASN A 61 -9.22 -14.72 -25.34
C ASN A 61 -8.83 -14.47 -26.80
N SER A 62 -8.69 -15.55 -27.57
CA SER A 62 -8.43 -15.50 -29.02
C SER A 62 -9.69 -15.23 -29.86
N LYS A 63 -10.87 -15.48 -29.29
CA LYS A 63 -12.15 -15.26 -29.97
C LYS A 63 -12.51 -13.77 -29.93
N LYS A 64 -12.93 -13.23 -31.09
CA LYS A 64 -13.65 -11.96 -31.15
C LYS A 64 -15.10 -12.24 -30.78
N GLY A 65 -15.49 -11.85 -29.56
CA GLY A 65 -16.89 -11.89 -29.16
C GLY A 65 -17.77 -10.99 -30.03
N LYS A 66 -19.07 -11.03 -29.80
CA LYS A 66 -20.05 -10.21 -30.50
C LYS A 66 -20.52 -9.07 -29.61
N ASP A 67 -21.15 -8.08 -30.23
CA ASP A 67 -22.02 -7.16 -29.52
C ASP A 67 -23.17 -7.95 -28.91
N SER A 68 -23.05 -8.22 -27.62
CA SER A 68 -24.05 -8.92 -26.81
C SER A 68 -24.46 -8.03 -25.66
N ILE A 69 -25.54 -8.40 -24.98
CA ILE A 69 -25.98 -7.72 -23.78
C ILE A 69 -25.02 -8.08 -22.65
N TYR A 70 -24.54 -7.06 -21.92
CA TYR A 70 -23.59 -7.22 -20.83
C TYR A 70 -24.32 -7.20 -19.49
N SER A 71 -24.14 -8.24 -18.68
CA SER A 71 -24.56 -8.26 -17.27
C SER A 71 -23.30 -8.16 -16.40
N PHE A 72 -22.95 -6.94 -15.96
CA PHE A 72 -21.74 -6.76 -15.14
C PHE A 72 -21.93 -7.33 -13.72
N SER A 73 -23.16 -7.40 -13.22
CA SER A 73 -23.51 -8.06 -11.95
C SER A 73 -23.17 -9.55 -11.96
N GLU A 74 -23.46 -10.26 -13.06
CA GLU A 74 -23.07 -11.68 -13.21
C GLU A 74 -21.54 -11.85 -13.14
N ILE A 75 -20.78 -10.95 -13.78
CA ILE A 75 -19.31 -10.96 -13.72
C ILE A 75 -18.83 -10.76 -12.28
N VAL A 76 -19.43 -9.82 -11.53
CA VAL A 76 -19.10 -9.57 -10.12
C VAL A 76 -19.35 -10.82 -9.28
N GLU A 77 -20.50 -11.48 -9.43
CA GLU A 77 -20.81 -12.72 -8.70
C GLU A 77 -19.80 -13.84 -9.01
N MET A 78 -19.45 -14.02 -10.29
CA MET A 78 -18.46 -15.02 -10.70
C MET A 78 -17.06 -14.71 -10.13
N LEU A 79 -16.66 -13.44 -10.06
CA LEU A 79 -15.39 -13.01 -9.48
C LEU A 79 -15.33 -13.26 -7.97
N GLU A 80 -16.40 -12.93 -7.23
CA GLU A 80 -16.49 -13.21 -5.79
C GLU A 80 -16.46 -14.72 -5.51
N ASN A 81 -17.14 -15.52 -6.33
CA ASN A 81 -17.09 -16.98 -6.22
C ASN A 81 -15.68 -17.53 -6.42
N VAL A 82 -14.94 -17.04 -7.43
CA VAL A 82 -13.53 -17.44 -7.65
C VAL A 82 -12.68 -17.12 -6.41
N GLU A 83 -12.76 -15.90 -5.87
CA GLU A 83 -11.97 -15.47 -4.72
C GLU A 83 -12.33 -16.27 -3.45
N LYS A 84 -13.62 -16.51 -3.21
CA LYS A 84 -14.11 -17.35 -2.10
C LYS A 84 -13.44 -18.72 -2.11
N TYR A 85 -13.39 -19.41 -3.26
CA TYR A 85 -12.75 -20.72 -3.33
C TYR A 85 -11.23 -20.67 -3.11
N TYR A 86 -10.56 -19.55 -3.38
CA TYR A 86 -9.15 -19.38 -3.01
C TYR A 86 -8.97 -19.24 -1.49
N LYS A 87 -9.86 -18.52 -0.82
CA LYS A 87 -9.85 -18.36 0.64
C LYS A 87 -10.14 -19.69 1.36
N GLU A 88 -11.05 -20.49 0.82
CA GLU A 88 -11.45 -21.79 1.37
C GLU A 88 -10.43 -22.92 1.15
N GLN A 89 -9.36 -22.74 0.35
CA GLN A 89 -8.39 -23.82 0.09
C GLN A 89 -7.61 -24.29 1.32
N TYR A 90 -7.55 -23.46 2.36
CA TYR A 90 -6.86 -23.76 3.60
C TYR A 90 -7.96 -24.00 4.65
N ASP A 91 -8.35 -25.26 4.80
CA ASP A 91 -9.43 -25.66 5.69
C ASP A 91 -8.91 -25.72 7.14
N PHE A 92 -9.26 -24.73 7.96
CA PHE A 92 -8.95 -24.74 9.39
C PHE A 92 -9.81 -25.73 10.19
N ASN A 93 -10.88 -26.27 9.61
CA ASN A 93 -11.81 -27.14 10.33
C ASN A 93 -11.19 -28.49 10.74
N GLU A 94 -10.06 -28.89 10.16
CA GLU A 94 -9.31 -30.10 10.54
C GLU A 94 -8.19 -29.86 11.57
N VAL A 95 -7.93 -28.60 11.97
CA VAL A 95 -6.86 -28.30 12.93
C VAL A 95 -7.38 -28.39 14.36
N VAL A 96 -7.23 -29.57 14.95
CA VAL A 96 -7.71 -29.89 16.31
C VAL A 96 -6.88 -29.20 17.42
N ASP A 97 -5.66 -28.76 17.11
CA ASP A 97 -4.73 -28.12 18.05
C ASP A 97 -4.39 -26.69 17.61
N TYR A 98 -5.13 -25.72 18.17
CA TYR A 98 -5.05 -24.29 17.85
C TYR A 98 -3.71 -23.62 18.21
N TYR A 99 -2.72 -24.34 18.72
CA TYR A 99 -1.39 -23.81 19.03
C TYR A 99 -0.25 -24.77 18.61
N GLY A 100 -0.58 -25.85 17.90
CA GLY A 100 0.39 -26.85 17.44
C GLY A 100 1.18 -26.42 16.21
N GLU A 101 2.27 -27.15 15.92
CA GLU A 101 3.14 -26.92 14.75
C GLU A 101 2.34 -26.93 13.43
N ALA A 102 1.35 -27.82 13.31
CA ALA A 102 0.50 -27.92 12.12
C ALA A 102 -0.37 -26.66 11.91
N TYR A 103 -0.92 -26.09 13.00
CA TYR A 103 -1.66 -24.83 12.93
C TYR A 103 -0.75 -23.70 12.45
N ARG A 104 0.42 -23.56 13.09
CA ARG A 104 1.41 -22.52 12.75
C ARG A 104 1.82 -22.60 11.28
N LYS A 105 2.12 -23.79 10.77
CA LYS A 105 2.49 -23.99 9.35
C LYS A 105 1.39 -23.56 8.40
N ASN A 106 0.15 -23.98 8.67
CA ASN A 106 -1.00 -23.59 7.86
C ASN A 106 -1.24 -22.08 7.90
N LEU A 107 -1.21 -21.47 9.08
CA LEU A 107 -1.39 -20.04 9.26
C LEU A 107 -0.33 -19.25 8.47
N VAL A 108 0.96 -19.58 8.65
CA VAL A 108 2.08 -18.94 7.92
C VAL A 108 1.91 -19.08 6.41
N ALA A 109 1.62 -20.27 5.91
CA ALA A 109 1.48 -20.52 4.48
C ALA A 109 0.28 -19.77 3.89
N GLN A 110 -0.88 -19.84 4.55
CA GLN A 110 -2.11 -19.23 4.06
C GLN A 110 -2.06 -17.71 4.10
N THR A 111 -1.69 -17.10 5.23
CA THR A 111 -1.70 -15.63 5.35
C THR A 111 -0.70 -15.01 4.39
N THR A 112 0.46 -15.65 4.22
CA THR A 112 1.43 -15.30 3.19
C THR A 112 0.82 -15.38 1.78
N TYR A 113 0.14 -16.49 1.47
CA TYR A 113 -0.47 -16.70 0.17
C TYR A 113 -1.55 -15.66 -0.14
N LEU A 114 -2.45 -15.42 0.81
CA LEU A 114 -3.52 -14.43 0.67
C LEU A 114 -2.94 -13.02 0.54
N ASN A 115 -1.95 -12.66 1.35
CA ASN A 115 -1.27 -11.36 1.23
C ASN A 115 -0.59 -11.18 -0.13
N TYR A 116 0.07 -12.22 -0.66
CA TYR A 116 0.78 -12.13 -1.93
C TYR A 116 -0.17 -11.97 -3.13
N PHE A 117 -1.25 -12.75 -3.16
CA PHE A 117 -2.14 -12.80 -4.33
C PHE A 117 -3.34 -11.86 -4.23
N LEU A 118 -3.95 -11.72 -3.06
CA LEU A 118 -5.20 -10.95 -2.90
C LEU A 118 -4.99 -9.46 -2.66
N ASN A 119 -3.83 -9.06 -2.13
CA ASN A 119 -3.54 -7.63 -1.90
C ASN A 119 -2.73 -7.02 -3.04
N THR A 120 -2.98 -5.75 -3.34
CA THR A 120 -2.08 -4.94 -4.16
C THR A 120 -1.01 -4.28 -3.29
N SER A 121 -0.01 -3.66 -3.90
CA SER A 121 0.94 -2.82 -3.17
C SER A 121 0.19 -1.69 -2.47
N LEU A 122 0.25 -1.69 -1.14
CA LEU A 122 -0.36 -0.69 -0.27
C LEU A 122 0.67 0.43 -0.05
N VAL A 123 0.74 1.36 -0.99
CA VAL A 123 1.77 2.42 -1.02
C VAL A 123 1.18 3.73 -1.52
N TYR A 124 1.68 4.86 -1.02
CA TYR A 124 1.35 6.16 -1.56
C TYR A 124 2.21 6.47 -2.79
N VAL A 125 1.67 7.24 -3.73
CA VAL A 125 2.34 7.55 -5.02
C VAL A 125 3.67 8.26 -4.79
N GLU A 126 3.71 9.17 -3.81
CA GLU A 126 4.91 9.89 -3.40
C GLU A 126 6.04 8.93 -3.03
N GLN A 127 5.74 7.89 -2.25
CA GLN A 127 6.72 6.90 -1.81
C GLN A 127 7.29 6.13 -3.00
N VAL A 128 6.45 5.76 -3.97
CA VAL A 128 6.92 5.05 -5.18
C VAL A 128 7.79 5.97 -6.04
N ILE A 129 7.41 7.25 -6.21
CA ILE A 129 8.21 8.22 -6.97
C ILE A 129 9.57 8.45 -6.30
N GLU A 130 9.59 8.68 -4.98
CA GLU A 130 10.82 8.83 -4.21
C GLU A 130 11.69 7.59 -4.31
N ARG A 131 11.09 6.39 -4.23
CA ARG A 131 11.80 5.12 -4.42
C ARG A 131 12.40 4.99 -5.81
N ILE A 132 11.66 5.35 -6.87
CA ILE A 132 12.17 5.33 -8.24
C ILE A 132 13.39 6.26 -8.35
N GLN A 133 13.26 7.49 -7.85
CA GLN A 133 14.32 8.48 -7.92
C GLN A 133 15.54 8.05 -7.09
N GLY A 134 15.37 7.67 -5.83
CA GLY A 134 16.45 7.25 -4.95
C GLY A 134 17.16 5.97 -5.41
N THR A 135 16.41 5.00 -5.96
CA THR A 135 16.99 3.74 -6.43
C THR A 135 17.69 3.89 -7.79
N PHE A 136 17.10 4.61 -8.75
CA PHE A 136 17.54 4.54 -10.15
C PHE A 136 18.27 5.77 -10.67
N SER A 137 18.29 6.92 -9.98
CA SER A 137 18.90 8.15 -10.54
C SER A 137 20.38 7.99 -10.92
N SER A 138 21.15 7.21 -10.15
CA SER A 138 22.56 6.91 -10.48
C SER A 138 22.75 5.97 -11.69
N LEU A 139 21.64 5.43 -12.20
CA LEU A 139 21.53 4.52 -13.34
C LEU A 139 20.85 5.17 -14.55
N ASP A 140 20.49 6.45 -14.49
CA ASP A 140 19.72 7.12 -15.55
C ASP A 140 20.42 7.04 -16.93
N ASP A 141 21.73 7.24 -16.96
CA ASP A 141 22.54 7.09 -18.19
C ASP A 141 22.40 5.69 -18.80
N PHE A 142 22.39 4.65 -17.96
CA PHE A 142 22.22 3.27 -18.42
C PHE A 142 20.81 3.03 -18.94
N VAL A 143 19.79 3.52 -18.23
CA VAL A 143 18.38 3.43 -18.66
C VAL A 143 18.20 4.13 -20.01
N ASN A 144 18.70 5.37 -20.14
CA ASN A 144 18.62 6.15 -21.35
C ASN A 144 19.33 5.46 -22.51
N ASN A 145 20.55 4.96 -22.32
CA ASN A 145 21.27 4.21 -23.36
C ASN A 145 20.55 2.91 -23.77
N SER A 146 19.82 2.28 -22.84
CA SER A 146 19.16 0.99 -23.10
C SER A 146 17.82 1.12 -23.80
N ILE A 147 17.02 2.14 -23.46
CA ILE A 147 15.65 2.29 -23.98
C ILE A 147 15.34 3.64 -24.62
N ASN A 148 16.32 4.56 -24.67
CA ASN A 148 16.22 5.94 -25.17
C ASN A 148 15.14 6.77 -24.45
N ILE A 149 15.04 6.55 -23.14
CA ILE A 149 14.07 7.17 -22.23
C ILE A 149 14.79 7.39 -20.89
N SER A 150 14.70 8.59 -20.33
CA SER A 150 15.20 8.88 -18.97
C SER A 150 14.17 8.52 -17.89
N ILE A 151 14.62 8.41 -16.65
CA ILE A 151 13.76 8.25 -15.47
C ILE A 151 12.76 9.41 -15.37
N ASN A 152 13.20 10.64 -15.65
CA ASN A 152 12.32 11.80 -15.64
C ASN A 152 11.25 11.75 -16.76
N ASP A 153 11.59 11.20 -17.93
CA ASP A 153 10.59 10.96 -18.98
C ASP A 153 9.50 9.97 -18.51
N LEU A 154 9.87 8.90 -17.79
CA LEU A 154 8.91 7.93 -17.24
C LEU A 154 8.01 8.55 -16.16
N ILE A 155 8.57 9.34 -15.25
CA ILE A 155 7.80 10.06 -14.21
C ILE A 155 6.87 11.10 -14.87
N THR A 156 7.35 11.82 -15.88
CA THR A 156 6.52 12.79 -16.64
C THR A 156 5.38 12.07 -17.37
N PHE A 157 5.67 10.92 -17.97
CA PHE A 157 4.66 10.08 -18.62
C PHE A 157 3.59 9.61 -17.63
N TYR A 158 3.98 9.22 -16.42
CA TYR A 158 3.03 8.86 -15.35
C TYR A 158 2.07 10.02 -15.05
N PHE A 159 2.60 11.22 -14.75
CA PHE A 159 1.77 12.37 -14.40
C PHE A 159 0.84 12.78 -15.54
N GLU A 160 1.34 12.80 -16.78
CA GLU A 160 0.55 13.17 -17.94
C GLU A 160 -0.53 12.13 -18.26
N THR A 161 -0.21 10.84 -18.22
CA THR A 161 -1.18 9.76 -18.48
C THR A 161 -2.28 9.72 -17.43
N THR A 162 -1.93 9.87 -16.15
CA THR A 162 -2.91 9.89 -15.05
C THR A 162 -3.81 11.13 -15.10
N GLN A 163 -3.27 12.28 -15.49
CA GLN A 163 -4.05 13.49 -15.73
C GLN A 163 -5.05 13.28 -16.89
N ILE A 164 -4.58 12.81 -18.05
CA ILE A 164 -5.43 12.54 -19.23
C ILE A 164 -6.54 11.54 -18.86
N SER A 165 -6.18 10.41 -18.25
CA SER A 165 -7.12 9.37 -17.86
C SER A 165 -8.17 9.89 -16.87
N SER A 166 -7.76 10.69 -15.88
CA SER A 166 -8.70 11.19 -14.87
C SER A 166 -9.66 12.24 -15.45
N LEU A 167 -9.17 13.16 -16.29
CA LEU A 167 -10.02 14.15 -16.97
C LEU A 167 -11.09 13.46 -17.82
N ARG A 168 -10.68 12.50 -18.67
CA ARG A 168 -11.61 11.77 -19.54
C ARG A 168 -12.60 10.91 -18.76
N PHE A 169 -12.16 10.30 -17.65
CA PHE A 169 -13.06 9.58 -16.74
C PHE A 169 -14.12 10.52 -16.16
N PHE A 170 -13.74 11.67 -15.60
CA PHE A 170 -14.70 12.59 -14.98
C PHE A 170 -15.68 13.20 -15.98
N GLU A 171 -15.25 13.47 -17.21
CA GLU A 171 -16.13 13.89 -18.30
C GLU A 171 -17.16 12.79 -18.62
N CYS A 172 -16.69 11.55 -18.83
CA CYS A 172 -17.56 10.39 -19.06
C CYS A 172 -18.53 10.15 -17.88
N TYR A 173 -18.05 10.25 -16.65
CA TYR A 173 -18.84 10.06 -15.44
C TYR A 173 -19.92 11.13 -15.30
N SER A 174 -19.61 12.40 -15.56
CA SER A 174 -20.58 13.51 -15.56
C SER A 174 -21.70 13.28 -16.60
N ASN A 175 -21.32 12.83 -17.79
CA ASN A 175 -22.26 12.47 -18.85
C ASN A 175 -23.11 11.25 -18.49
N PHE A 176 -22.57 10.27 -17.75
CA PHE A 176 -23.30 9.10 -17.28
C PHE A 176 -24.32 9.45 -16.19
N ILE A 177 -23.92 10.20 -15.15
CA ILE A 177 -24.83 10.53 -14.04
C ILE A 177 -25.98 11.45 -14.47
N SER A 178 -25.83 12.19 -15.57
CA SER A 178 -26.91 13.02 -16.13
C SER A 178 -28.01 12.19 -16.83
N GLN A 179 -27.81 10.88 -17.03
CA GLN A 179 -28.75 9.97 -17.68
C GLN A 179 -29.71 9.25 -16.71
N ASN A 180 -30.07 9.88 -15.56
CA ASN A 180 -31.00 9.38 -14.53
C ASN A 180 -30.55 8.09 -13.80
N VAL A 181 -29.42 8.15 -13.09
CA VAL A 181 -29.00 7.12 -12.11
C VAL A 181 -29.68 7.33 -10.75
N ASP A 182 -29.98 6.23 -10.04
CA ASP A 182 -30.54 6.27 -8.68
C ASP A 182 -29.48 6.65 -7.64
N LYS A 183 -29.96 7.01 -6.44
CA LYS A 183 -29.12 7.25 -5.25
C LYS A 183 -29.54 6.32 -4.12
N ASN A 184 -28.56 5.74 -3.44
CA ASN A 184 -28.72 5.04 -2.18
C ASN A 184 -29.17 6.00 -1.06
N ALA A 185 -29.60 5.44 0.08
CA ALA A 185 -29.97 6.22 1.27
C ALA A 185 -28.83 7.10 1.82
N ASP A 186 -27.57 6.74 1.53
CA ASP A 186 -26.36 7.52 1.86
C ASP A 186 -26.00 8.57 0.79
N GLY A 187 -26.87 8.79 -0.19
CA GLY A 187 -26.67 9.75 -1.28
C GLY A 187 -25.69 9.28 -2.37
N THR A 188 -25.07 8.12 -2.22
CA THR A 188 -24.16 7.54 -3.22
C THR A 188 -24.92 7.06 -4.45
N TYR A 189 -24.36 7.23 -5.63
CA TYR A 189 -25.01 6.76 -6.85
C TYR A 189 -24.99 5.22 -6.91
N CYS A 190 -26.13 4.67 -7.35
CA CYS A 190 -26.33 3.25 -7.58
C CYS A 190 -27.18 3.02 -8.84
N TYR A 191 -27.32 1.76 -9.21
CA TYR A 191 -28.20 1.40 -10.31
C TYR A 191 -29.67 1.63 -9.97
N PRO A 192 -30.50 2.00 -10.97
CA PRO A 192 -31.94 2.08 -10.79
C PRO A 192 -32.52 0.80 -10.20
N SER A 193 -33.32 0.93 -9.16
CA SER A 193 -33.95 -0.19 -8.44
C SER A 193 -35.12 -0.86 -9.18
N SER A 194 -35.44 -0.45 -10.40
CA SER A 194 -36.62 -0.93 -11.12
C SER A 194 -36.49 -2.38 -11.60
N GLU A 195 -37.53 -3.18 -11.34
CA GLU A 195 -37.77 -4.58 -11.75
C GLU A 195 -37.67 -4.85 -13.27
N ASN A 196 -37.34 -3.85 -14.09
CA ASN A 196 -37.07 -4.01 -15.51
C ASN A 196 -35.56 -4.11 -15.76
N GLU A 197 -35.05 -5.34 -15.77
CA GLU A 197 -33.68 -5.71 -16.21
C GLU A 197 -33.29 -5.18 -17.61
N SER A 198 -34.23 -4.58 -18.36
CA SER A 198 -33.99 -4.00 -19.68
C SER A 198 -33.21 -2.69 -19.66
N ASP A 199 -33.32 -1.89 -18.59
CA ASP A 199 -32.80 -0.52 -18.58
C ASP A 199 -31.35 -0.44 -18.06
N VAL A 200 -30.92 -1.46 -17.30
CA VAL A 200 -29.53 -1.64 -16.79
C VAL A 200 -28.52 -1.89 -17.93
N LYS A 201 -29.00 -2.21 -19.13
CA LYS A 201 -28.21 -2.68 -20.28
C LYS A 201 -27.62 -1.55 -21.16
N PHE A 202 -27.87 -0.28 -20.85
CA PHE A 202 -27.66 0.83 -21.79
C PHE A 202 -26.58 1.86 -21.39
N ILE A 203 -25.49 1.47 -20.71
CA ILE A 203 -24.29 2.31 -20.83
C ILE A 203 -23.83 2.21 -22.27
N SER A 204 -24.05 3.27 -23.06
CA SER A 204 -23.60 3.32 -24.44
C SER A 204 -22.09 3.08 -24.49
N PHE A 205 -21.66 2.12 -25.32
CA PHE A 205 -20.23 1.91 -25.56
C PHE A 205 -19.55 3.17 -26.07
N ASP A 206 -20.27 4.02 -26.80
CA ASP A 206 -19.74 5.29 -27.27
C ASP A 206 -19.47 6.26 -26.12
N LEU A 207 -20.26 6.21 -25.05
CA LEU A 207 -20.05 7.00 -23.84
C LEU A 207 -18.76 6.56 -23.14
N VAL A 208 -18.62 5.26 -22.82
CA VAL A 208 -17.42 4.76 -22.13
C VAL A 208 -16.17 4.82 -22.99
N ASN A 209 -16.30 4.84 -24.32
CA ASN A 209 -15.16 5.04 -25.21
C ASN A 209 -14.52 6.44 -25.09
N GLN A 210 -15.23 7.44 -24.53
CA GLN A 210 -14.68 8.78 -24.28
C GLN A 210 -13.50 8.75 -23.30
N GLN A 211 -13.43 7.74 -22.43
CA GLN A 211 -12.35 7.57 -21.46
C GLN A 211 -11.01 7.13 -22.10
N THR A 212 -11.02 6.73 -23.37
CA THR A 212 -9.82 6.32 -24.11
C THR A 212 -9.02 7.53 -24.59
N PHE A 213 -7.71 7.37 -24.75
CA PHE A 213 -6.78 8.40 -25.21
C PHE A 213 -5.84 7.90 -26.30
N SER A 214 -5.08 8.80 -26.90
CA SER A 214 -4.14 8.57 -27.99
C SER A 214 -2.80 9.23 -27.70
N ILE A 215 -1.80 8.96 -28.55
CA ILE A 215 -0.50 9.65 -28.50
C ILE A 215 -0.65 11.17 -28.67
N ASN A 216 -1.69 11.64 -29.36
CA ASN A 216 -1.90 13.06 -29.63
C ASN A 216 -2.30 13.84 -28.38
N ASP A 217 -2.85 13.20 -27.36
CA ASP A 217 -3.29 13.83 -26.11
C ASP A 217 -2.13 14.30 -25.21
N TYR A 218 -0.92 13.78 -25.43
CA TYR A 218 0.28 14.15 -24.66
C TYR A 218 0.90 15.46 -25.16
N ASN A 219 1.23 16.39 -24.28
CA ASN A 219 1.79 17.70 -24.61
C ASN A 219 3.18 17.94 -24.01
N ARG A 220 3.60 17.19 -22.99
CA ARG A 220 4.86 17.42 -22.26
C ARG A 220 6.05 16.66 -22.81
N LEU A 221 5.81 15.51 -23.46
CA LEU A 221 6.85 14.66 -24.01
C LEU A 221 6.78 14.57 -25.54
N GLU A 222 7.94 14.38 -26.16
CA GLU A 222 8.02 14.09 -27.58
C GLU A 222 7.23 12.83 -27.95
N LYS A 223 6.50 12.88 -29.07
CA LYS A 223 5.66 11.76 -29.51
C LYS A 223 6.45 10.47 -29.74
N SER A 224 7.73 10.57 -30.12
CA SER A 224 8.67 9.44 -30.25
C SER A 224 8.88 8.73 -28.91
N LYS A 225 9.12 9.48 -27.83
CA LYS A 225 9.27 8.96 -26.47
C LYS A 225 7.97 8.34 -25.96
N ILE A 226 6.83 9.00 -26.18
CA ILE A 226 5.50 8.45 -25.82
C ILE A 226 5.27 7.09 -26.49
N LYS A 227 5.52 6.99 -27.80
CA LYS A 227 5.40 5.71 -28.54
C LYS A 227 6.30 4.63 -27.94
N ARG A 228 7.53 4.98 -27.58
CA ARG A 228 8.48 4.04 -26.96
C ARG A 228 8.00 3.59 -25.58
N ILE A 229 7.54 4.49 -24.72
CA ILE A 229 7.05 4.14 -23.38
C ILE A 229 5.78 3.28 -23.48
N LEU A 230 4.82 3.65 -24.35
CA LEU A 230 3.63 2.84 -24.61
C LEU A 230 4.01 1.44 -25.11
N SER A 231 5.04 1.28 -25.95
CA SER A 231 5.48 -0.06 -26.38
C SER A 231 6.01 -0.95 -25.23
N LEU A 232 6.49 -0.34 -24.15
CA LEU A 232 7.03 -1.04 -22.98
C LEU A 232 5.93 -1.34 -21.95
N LEU A 233 4.98 -0.43 -21.77
CA LEU A 233 3.98 -0.45 -20.69
C LEU A 233 2.55 -0.77 -21.15
N SER A 234 2.35 -1.09 -22.43
CA SER A 234 1.02 -1.47 -22.95
C SER A 234 0.84 -2.95 -23.27
N LEU A 235 -0.40 -3.42 -23.09
CA LEU A 235 -0.89 -4.73 -23.50
C LEU A 235 -1.87 -4.61 -24.64
N LYS A 236 -1.85 -5.62 -25.51
CA LYS A 236 -2.85 -5.85 -26.55
C LYS A 236 -3.45 -7.24 -26.34
N GLN A 237 -4.59 -7.49 -26.98
CA GLN A 237 -5.18 -8.83 -27.02
C GLN A 237 -4.15 -9.87 -27.50
N THR A 238 -4.25 -11.10 -26.97
CA THR A 238 -3.37 -12.27 -27.26
C THR A 238 -1.99 -12.28 -26.59
N SER A 239 -1.79 -11.57 -25.48
CA SER A 239 -0.52 -11.59 -24.74
C SER A 239 -0.21 -12.95 -24.09
N ASN A 240 -1.21 -13.69 -23.61
CA ASN A 240 -1.05 -15.04 -23.05
C ASN A 240 -2.37 -15.83 -23.12
N LEU A 241 -2.51 -16.77 -24.06
CA LEU A 241 -3.78 -17.51 -24.27
C LEU A 241 -4.13 -18.47 -23.12
N ASP A 242 -3.13 -18.89 -22.34
CA ASP A 242 -3.29 -19.91 -21.29
C ASP A 242 -3.65 -19.31 -19.93
N TYR A 243 -3.68 -17.97 -19.80
CA TYR A 243 -4.06 -17.30 -18.56
C TYR A 243 -5.46 -17.71 -18.10
N LEU A 244 -5.56 -18.28 -16.90
CA LEU A 244 -6.81 -18.81 -16.36
C LEU A 244 -7.00 -18.53 -14.89
N TYR A 245 -5.94 -18.68 -14.09
CA TYR A 245 -6.03 -18.60 -12.64
C TYR A 245 -5.71 -17.21 -12.13
N TYR A 246 -6.33 -16.87 -11.01
CA TYR A 246 -6.06 -15.62 -10.29
C TYR A 246 -4.59 -15.49 -9.87
N THR A 247 -3.92 -16.62 -9.62
CA THR A 247 -2.49 -16.66 -9.26
C THR A 247 -1.56 -16.84 -10.45
N ASP A 248 -2.07 -16.91 -11.68
CA ASP A 248 -1.18 -16.88 -12.85
C ASP A 248 -0.55 -15.48 -12.95
N SER A 249 0.63 -15.40 -13.57
CA SER A 249 1.31 -14.12 -13.77
C SER A 249 0.42 -13.15 -14.57
N CYS A 250 -0.02 -12.08 -13.91
CA CYS A 250 -0.90 -11.08 -14.51
C CYS A 250 -0.06 -10.00 -15.19
N GLU A 251 0.04 -10.06 -16.52
CA GLU A 251 0.82 -9.10 -17.30
C GLU A 251 0.33 -7.65 -17.12
N LEU A 252 -0.97 -7.46 -16.86
CA LEU A 252 -1.57 -6.14 -16.68
C LEU A 252 -0.92 -5.38 -15.51
N LEU A 253 -0.42 -6.08 -14.49
CA LEU A 253 0.27 -5.45 -13.37
C LEU A 253 1.64 -4.88 -13.76
N ASN A 254 2.28 -5.40 -14.82
CA ASN A 254 3.54 -4.85 -15.33
C ASN A 254 3.33 -3.93 -16.55
N LYS A 255 2.16 -3.99 -17.18
CA LYS A 255 1.80 -3.23 -18.38
C LYS A 255 0.34 -2.74 -18.28
N PRO A 256 0.07 -1.74 -17.43
CA PRO A 256 -1.29 -1.35 -17.05
C PRO A 256 -2.00 -0.47 -18.10
N VAL A 257 -1.32 -0.12 -19.19
CA VAL A 257 -1.95 0.55 -20.32
C VAL A 257 -2.48 -0.52 -21.28
N ILE A 258 -3.72 -0.40 -21.73
CA ILE A 258 -4.33 -1.36 -22.66
C ILE A 258 -4.47 -0.67 -24.00
N GLN A 259 -3.84 -1.23 -25.02
CA GLN A 259 -3.98 -0.83 -26.41
C GLN A 259 -5.22 -1.49 -27.01
N LEU A 260 -6.18 -0.67 -27.38
CA LEU A 260 -7.40 -1.03 -28.09
C LEU A 260 -7.19 -0.82 -29.61
N SER A 261 -8.19 -1.17 -30.42
CA SER A 261 -8.21 -0.88 -31.86
C SER A 261 -8.01 0.62 -32.17
N ASN A 262 -7.42 0.91 -33.34
CA ASN A 262 -7.20 2.26 -33.89
C ASN A 262 -6.28 3.14 -33.03
N ASP A 263 -5.20 2.57 -32.48
CA ASP A 263 -4.21 3.28 -31.65
C ASP A 263 -4.82 4.08 -30.49
N ARG A 264 -5.92 3.55 -29.94
CA ARG A 264 -6.54 4.04 -28.71
C ARG A 264 -5.99 3.27 -27.52
N TYR A 265 -5.86 3.96 -26.40
CA TYR A 265 -5.32 3.44 -25.16
C TYR A 265 -6.28 3.73 -24.01
N ILE A 266 -6.26 2.87 -23.00
CA ILE A 266 -6.96 3.09 -21.74
C ILE A 266 -6.06 2.67 -20.59
N LEU A 267 -6.06 3.43 -19.51
CA LEU A 267 -5.29 3.13 -18.31
C LEU A 267 -6.15 2.32 -17.35
N PHE A 268 -5.66 1.16 -16.89
CA PHE A 268 -6.35 0.34 -15.90
C PHE A 268 -6.47 1.05 -14.55
N PHE A 269 -5.33 1.40 -13.94
CA PHE A 269 -5.28 2.01 -12.61
C PHE A 269 -4.06 2.91 -12.46
N ASN A 270 -4.25 4.09 -11.86
CA ASN A 270 -3.19 5.09 -11.71
C ASN A 270 -2.00 4.54 -10.92
N ASN A 271 -2.21 4.01 -9.71
CA ASN A 271 -1.10 3.55 -8.87
C ASN A 271 -0.37 2.36 -9.51
N GLN A 272 -1.08 1.52 -10.28
CA GLN A 272 -0.43 0.42 -11.00
C GLN A 272 0.56 0.91 -12.06
N LEU A 273 0.32 2.09 -12.67
CA LEU A 273 1.25 2.64 -13.67
C LEU A 273 2.61 2.98 -13.07
N ILE A 274 2.65 3.63 -11.91
CA ILE A 274 3.92 3.98 -11.28
C ILE A 274 4.65 2.73 -10.74
N ILE A 275 3.90 1.75 -10.23
CA ILE A 275 4.46 0.44 -9.84
C ILE A 275 5.04 -0.30 -11.05
N ALA A 276 4.35 -0.28 -12.19
CA ALA A 276 4.84 -0.87 -13.44
C ALA A 276 6.11 -0.18 -13.96
N ILE A 277 6.22 1.14 -13.81
CA ILE A 277 7.45 1.89 -14.12
C ILE A 277 8.59 1.44 -13.20
N TYR A 278 8.35 1.31 -11.89
CA TYR A 278 9.34 0.77 -10.96
C TYR A 278 9.82 -0.62 -11.38
N ASN A 279 8.89 -1.53 -11.70
CA ASN A 279 9.21 -2.89 -12.13
C ASN A 279 9.97 -2.92 -13.47
N LEU A 280 9.62 -2.03 -14.42
CA LEU A 280 10.35 -1.88 -15.68
C LEU A 280 11.80 -1.49 -15.41
N LEU A 281 12.03 -0.46 -14.59
CA LEU A 281 13.37 0.01 -14.23
C LEU A 281 14.16 -1.05 -13.48
N TYR A 282 13.53 -1.72 -12.50
CA TYR A 282 14.16 -2.80 -11.75
C TYR A 282 14.64 -3.91 -12.69
N ASN A 283 13.77 -4.40 -13.58
CA ASN A 283 14.12 -5.48 -14.50
C ASN A 283 15.14 -5.05 -15.56
N LEU A 284 15.10 -3.81 -16.02
CA LEU A 284 16.08 -3.27 -16.96
C LEU A 284 17.49 -3.19 -16.34
N CYS A 285 17.55 -2.77 -15.07
CA CYS A 285 18.79 -2.59 -14.31
C CYS A 285 19.27 -3.87 -13.60
N LYS A 286 18.54 -4.98 -13.74
CA LYS A 286 18.89 -6.27 -13.14
C LYS A 286 20.05 -6.93 -13.89
N ASP A 287 21.22 -6.97 -13.23
CA ASP A 287 22.43 -7.76 -13.57
C ASP A 287 22.88 -7.81 -15.04
N LYS A 288 23.10 -6.65 -15.67
CA LYS A 288 23.81 -6.58 -16.98
C LYS A 288 24.95 -5.55 -17.07
N SER A 289 25.25 -4.79 -16.02
CA SER A 289 26.15 -3.62 -16.11
C SER A 289 27.15 -3.43 -14.96
N GLY A 290 27.24 -4.35 -13.99
CA GLY A 290 28.07 -4.14 -12.78
C GLY A 290 27.53 -3.09 -11.80
N LYS A 291 26.38 -2.47 -12.11
CA LYS A 291 25.59 -1.61 -11.21
C LYS A 291 24.25 -2.29 -10.94
N ASN A 292 24.22 -3.19 -9.95
CA ASN A 292 23.05 -4.02 -9.67
C ASN A 292 21.94 -3.20 -8.95
N SER A 293 20.73 -3.23 -9.49
CA SER A 293 19.51 -2.66 -8.89
C SER A 293 19.26 -3.10 -7.44
N ASP A 294 19.67 -4.32 -7.06
CA ASP A 294 19.55 -4.83 -5.69
C ASP A 294 20.42 -4.03 -4.71
N ARG A 295 21.65 -3.67 -5.13
CA ARG A 295 22.53 -2.80 -4.33
C ARG A 295 21.96 -1.39 -4.21
N ALA A 296 21.43 -0.84 -5.30
CA ALA A 296 20.84 0.49 -5.28
C ALA A 296 19.58 0.54 -4.39
N ARG A 297 18.77 -0.53 -4.37
CA ARG A 297 17.65 -0.69 -3.43
C ARG A 297 18.11 -0.70 -1.98
N ALA A 298 19.15 -1.48 -1.66
CA ALA A 298 19.69 -1.54 -0.29
C ALA A 298 20.16 -0.16 0.20
N ILE A 299 20.95 0.54 -0.62
CA ILE A 299 21.42 1.91 -0.30
C ILE A 299 20.23 2.85 -0.08
N TYR A 300 19.26 2.86 -1.00
CA TYR A 300 18.08 3.71 -0.86
C TYR A 300 17.29 3.39 0.42
N LEU A 301 17.14 2.12 0.78
CA LEU A 301 16.42 1.71 1.99
C LEU A 301 17.07 2.27 3.26
N GLU A 302 18.39 2.15 3.38
CA GLU A 302 19.17 2.68 4.50
C GLU A 302 19.10 4.21 4.56
N GLU A 303 19.32 4.89 3.42
CA GLU A 303 19.23 6.35 3.32
C GLU A 303 17.83 6.85 3.71
N LYS A 304 16.77 6.21 3.18
CA LYS A 304 15.39 6.56 3.49
C LYS A 304 15.07 6.32 4.97
N ALA A 305 15.55 5.23 5.57
CA ALA A 305 15.36 4.98 7.00
C ALA A 305 16.02 6.06 7.86
N VAL A 306 17.26 6.46 7.54
CA VAL A 306 17.95 7.58 8.20
C VAL A 306 17.16 8.87 8.05
N ASP A 307 16.70 9.19 6.84
CA ASP A 307 15.92 10.40 6.56
C ASP A 307 14.64 10.46 7.39
N ILE A 308 13.84 9.38 7.41
CA ILE A 308 12.57 9.33 8.15
C ILE A 308 12.81 9.54 9.66
N PHE A 309 13.79 8.84 10.25
CA PHE A 309 14.07 8.98 11.68
C PHE A 309 14.66 10.35 12.02
N THR A 310 15.50 10.89 11.13
CA THR A 310 16.04 12.24 11.29
C THR A 310 14.91 13.26 11.24
N GLU A 311 13.97 13.18 10.30
CA GLU A 311 12.83 14.11 10.25
C GLU A 311 11.88 13.97 11.45
N PHE A 312 11.77 12.76 12.02
CA PHE A 312 10.91 12.49 13.17
C PHE A 312 11.48 12.96 14.52
N LEU A 313 12.79 12.81 14.74
CA LEU A 313 13.42 13.05 16.05
C LEU A 313 13.87 14.52 16.24
N PRO A 314 13.86 15.04 17.48
CA PRO A 314 14.42 16.35 17.80
C PRO A 314 15.93 16.44 17.51
N GLN A 315 16.34 17.38 16.64
CA GLN A 315 17.70 17.44 16.08
C GLN A 315 18.80 17.76 17.11
N ASP A 316 18.46 18.48 18.18
CA ASP A 316 19.40 18.90 19.22
C ASP A 316 19.78 17.79 20.21
N GLU A 317 19.12 16.63 20.13
CA GLU A 317 19.25 15.54 21.10
C GLU A 317 19.58 14.18 20.48
N ILE A 318 19.91 14.15 19.19
CA ILE A 318 20.22 12.91 18.46
C ILE A 318 21.71 12.74 18.13
N LYS A 319 22.15 11.48 18.15
CA LYS A 319 23.38 11.03 17.49
C LYS A 319 23.05 9.87 16.59
N ILE A 320 23.47 9.94 15.33
CA ILE A 320 23.22 8.91 14.31
C ILE A 320 24.55 8.36 13.84
N TYR A 321 24.67 7.04 13.82
CA TYR A 321 25.78 6.31 13.21
C TYR A 321 25.22 5.41 12.12
N THR A 322 25.87 5.42 10.95
CA THR A 322 25.51 4.59 9.80
C THR A 322 26.70 3.78 9.35
N ASN A 323 26.48 2.58 8.79
CA ASN A 323 27.54 1.68 8.32
C ASN A 323 28.65 1.49 9.36
N TYR A 324 28.25 1.21 10.60
CA TYR A 324 29.10 1.28 11.78
C TYR A 324 29.50 -0.11 12.28
N TYR A 325 30.57 -0.15 13.07
CA TYR A 325 31.09 -1.36 13.69
C TYR A 325 31.17 -1.14 15.19
N ILE A 326 30.93 -2.19 15.99
CA ILE A 326 30.97 -2.12 17.45
C ILE A 326 32.15 -2.93 18.00
N ASN A 327 32.81 -2.39 19.02
CA ASN A 327 33.78 -3.11 19.86
C ASN A 327 34.87 -3.87 19.07
N GLY A 328 35.28 -3.35 17.90
CA GLY A 328 36.30 -3.97 17.04
C GLY A 328 35.85 -5.21 16.26
N GLN A 329 34.56 -5.54 16.27
CA GLN A 329 33.98 -6.64 15.49
C GLN A 329 34.01 -6.34 13.98
N ASP A 330 33.99 -7.40 13.16
CA ASP A 330 34.09 -7.31 11.69
C ASP A 330 32.74 -7.25 10.96
N LYS A 331 31.63 -7.30 11.70
CA LYS A 331 30.28 -7.24 11.12
C LYS A 331 29.78 -5.79 11.14
N GLU A 332 29.54 -5.26 9.95
CA GLU A 332 28.87 -3.97 9.77
C GLU A 332 27.42 -4.03 10.31
N LYS A 333 26.96 -2.89 10.80
CA LYS A 333 25.62 -2.60 11.27
C LYS A 333 25.08 -1.38 10.52
N ASP A 334 23.79 -1.37 10.25
CA ASP A 334 23.22 -0.40 9.33
C ASP A 334 23.06 0.97 9.99
N ILE A 335 22.21 1.10 11.02
CA ILE A 335 21.88 2.39 11.63
C ILE A 335 21.74 2.27 13.16
N LEU A 336 22.38 3.18 13.90
CA LEU A 336 22.21 3.34 15.34
C LEU A 336 21.91 4.79 15.69
N ILE A 337 20.79 5.01 16.37
CA ILE A 337 20.36 6.35 16.78
C ILE A 337 20.24 6.41 18.30
N PHE A 338 20.96 7.33 18.92
CA PHE A 338 20.72 7.69 20.32
C PHE A 338 19.88 8.94 20.39
N HIS A 339 18.83 8.90 21.19
CA HIS A 339 18.02 10.05 21.58
C HIS A 339 17.81 10.02 23.09
N ARG A 340 18.40 10.98 23.81
CA ARG A 340 18.43 11.01 25.28
C ARG A 340 18.91 9.67 25.88
N ARG A 341 18.03 8.94 26.56
CA ARG A 341 18.27 7.65 27.24
C ARG A 341 17.77 6.45 26.42
N THR A 342 17.47 6.65 25.14
CA THR A 342 16.95 5.61 24.25
C THR A 342 17.89 5.40 23.08
N ALA A 343 18.12 4.14 22.74
CA ALA A 343 18.78 3.70 21.52
C ALA A 343 17.76 3.07 20.57
N PHE A 344 17.81 3.44 19.29
CA PHE A 344 17.11 2.76 18.21
C PHE A 344 18.18 2.07 17.36
N ILE A 345 18.14 0.74 17.37
CA ILE A 345 19.05 -0.13 16.62
C ILE A 345 18.27 -0.60 15.40
N ILE A 346 18.64 -0.11 14.22
CA ILE A 346 17.87 -0.30 13.00
C ILE A 346 18.70 -1.12 12.01
N GLU A 347 18.11 -2.21 11.52
CA GLU A 347 18.68 -3.07 10.48
C GLU A 347 17.73 -3.12 9.29
N CYS A 348 18.26 -2.92 8.10
CA CYS A 348 17.54 -2.76 6.83
C CYS A 348 17.67 -4.03 5.98
N LYS A 349 16.56 -4.49 5.38
CA LYS A 349 16.57 -5.63 4.43
C LYS A 349 15.73 -5.32 3.19
N SER A 350 16.39 -5.35 2.03
CA SER A 350 15.79 -5.00 0.73
C SER A 350 15.36 -6.21 -0.11
N ASP A 351 15.43 -7.42 0.46
CA ASP A 351 15.06 -8.68 -0.18
C ASP A 351 13.63 -8.66 -0.71
N PHE A 352 13.44 -9.26 -1.89
CA PHE A 352 12.10 -9.48 -2.44
C PHE A 352 11.39 -10.63 -1.74
N TYR A 353 10.12 -10.41 -1.44
CA TYR A 353 9.23 -11.49 -1.07
C TYR A 353 8.86 -12.32 -2.29
N LYS A 354 9.19 -13.62 -2.26
CA LYS A 354 8.95 -14.46 -3.42
C LYS A 354 7.56 -15.08 -3.38
N GLU A 355 7.05 -15.41 -4.57
CA GLU A 355 5.75 -16.05 -4.73
C GLU A 355 5.64 -17.33 -3.88
N PRO A 356 4.67 -17.43 -2.96
CA PRO A 356 4.47 -18.60 -2.14
C PRO A 356 3.86 -19.75 -2.94
N PHE A 357 4.20 -20.98 -2.53
CA PHE A 357 3.59 -22.16 -3.15
C PHE A 357 2.15 -22.36 -2.63
N ARG A 358 1.30 -23.00 -3.45
CA ARG A 358 -0.02 -23.45 -3.01
C ARG A 358 0.05 -24.64 -2.04
N ASP A 359 1.08 -25.47 -2.15
CA ASP A 359 1.33 -26.61 -1.25
C ASP A 359 1.86 -26.06 0.08
N VAL A 360 1.11 -26.29 1.17
CA VAL A 360 1.40 -25.74 2.50
C VAL A 360 2.81 -26.07 2.96
N GLU A 361 3.23 -27.33 2.86
CA GLU A 361 4.53 -27.78 3.37
C GLU A 361 5.69 -27.18 2.58
N LYS A 362 5.60 -27.16 1.25
CA LYS A 362 6.61 -26.52 0.39
C LYS A 362 6.63 -25.02 0.61
N SER A 363 5.46 -24.40 0.77
CA SER A 363 5.32 -22.97 1.00
C SER A 363 5.95 -22.58 2.33
N TYR A 364 5.59 -23.24 3.42
CA TYR A 364 6.14 -23.01 4.75
C TYR A 364 7.67 -23.12 4.76
N LYS A 365 8.25 -24.20 4.20
CA LYS A 365 9.71 -24.38 4.16
C LYS A 365 10.43 -23.26 3.40
N ARG A 366 9.80 -22.75 2.33
CA ARG A 366 10.34 -21.62 1.57
C ARG A 366 10.28 -20.33 2.39
N ILE A 367 9.11 -20.04 2.97
CA ILE A 367 8.85 -18.84 3.76
C ILE A 367 9.81 -18.81 4.96
N GLU A 368 9.92 -19.91 5.70
CA GLU A 368 10.84 -20.02 6.84
C GLU A 368 12.30 -19.77 6.43
N ARG A 369 12.74 -20.35 5.31
CA ARG A 369 14.10 -20.11 4.79
C ARG A 369 14.31 -18.64 4.40
N GLU A 370 13.34 -18.02 3.74
CA GLU A 370 13.42 -16.63 3.33
C GLU A 370 13.43 -15.69 4.55
N PHE A 371 12.57 -15.95 5.53
CA PHE A 371 12.54 -15.27 6.82
C PHE A 371 13.88 -15.37 7.56
N LYS A 372 14.50 -16.56 7.57
CA LYS A 372 15.83 -16.77 8.17
C LYS A 372 16.92 -15.92 7.51
N THR A 373 16.86 -15.75 6.19
CA THR A 373 17.86 -14.96 5.46
C THR A 373 17.64 -13.46 5.53
N SER A 374 16.42 -13.00 5.85
CA SER A 374 16.05 -11.59 5.96
C SER A 374 15.90 -11.16 7.42
N ILE A 375 14.71 -11.33 8.00
CA ILE A 375 14.31 -10.79 9.31
C ILE A 375 15.12 -11.42 10.45
N GLN A 376 15.30 -12.74 10.48
CA GLN A 376 16.10 -13.39 11.54
C GLN A 376 17.54 -12.86 11.54
N LYS A 377 18.19 -12.84 10.37
CA LYS A 377 19.56 -12.34 10.25
C LYS A 377 19.68 -10.88 10.69
N ALA A 378 18.70 -10.04 10.35
CA ALA A 378 18.62 -8.65 10.80
C ALA A 378 18.52 -8.57 12.33
N TYR A 379 17.66 -9.41 12.93
CA TYR A 379 17.51 -9.50 14.37
C TYR A 379 18.82 -9.90 15.06
N ASP A 380 19.48 -10.96 14.59
CA ASP A 380 20.74 -11.43 15.17
C ASP A 380 21.82 -10.33 15.12
N GLN A 381 21.88 -9.57 14.02
CA GLN A 381 22.80 -8.44 13.90
C GLN A 381 22.49 -7.32 14.90
N ALA A 382 21.23 -6.92 15.04
CA ALA A 382 20.84 -5.87 15.98
C ALA A 382 20.94 -6.32 17.45
N LEU A 383 20.70 -7.59 17.73
CA LEU A 383 20.77 -8.17 19.08
C LEU A 383 22.19 -8.09 19.65
N GLU A 384 23.22 -8.29 18.82
CA GLU A 384 24.63 -8.07 19.21
C GLU A 384 24.86 -6.65 19.76
N VAL A 385 24.22 -5.63 19.17
CA VAL A 385 24.31 -4.22 19.62
C VAL A 385 23.51 -4.01 20.91
N GLN A 386 22.32 -4.58 21.00
CA GLN A 386 21.46 -4.48 22.18
C GLN A 386 22.14 -5.11 23.41
N TYR A 387 22.77 -6.28 23.25
CA TYR A 387 23.56 -6.92 24.29
C TYR A 387 24.77 -6.09 24.72
N ALA A 388 25.49 -5.48 23.78
CA ALA A 388 26.60 -4.59 24.13
C ALA A 388 26.10 -3.37 24.94
N ILE A 389 24.91 -2.83 24.62
CA ILE A 389 24.31 -1.74 25.38
C ILE A 389 23.92 -2.17 26.80
N TYR A 390 23.32 -3.35 26.97
CA TYR A 390 22.81 -3.76 28.30
C TYR A 390 23.85 -4.42 29.20
N ASN A 391 24.86 -5.09 28.63
CA ASN A 391 25.77 -5.95 29.40
C ASN A 391 27.18 -5.37 29.55
N GLU A 392 27.56 -4.39 28.74
CA GLU A 392 28.87 -3.74 28.83
C GLU A 392 28.76 -2.35 29.47
N ASN A 393 29.87 -1.79 29.95
CA ASN A 393 29.91 -0.44 30.53
C ASN A 393 30.11 0.67 29.47
N GLU A 394 30.70 0.31 28.33
CA GLU A 394 31.01 1.22 27.24
C GLU A 394 30.81 0.51 25.90
N LEU A 395 30.23 1.22 24.93
CA LEU A 395 30.10 0.78 23.55
C LEU A 395 31.08 1.59 22.69
N THR A 396 32.06 0.94 22.08
CA THR A 396 32.96 1.59 21.12
C THR A 396 32.40 1.48 19.72
N ILE A 397 32.25 2.62 19.04
CA ILE A 397 31.81 2.71 17.65
C ILE A 397 33.03 3.01 16.76
N SER A 398 33.17 2.30 15.65
CA SER A 398 34.24 2.48 14.67
C SER A 398 33.75 2.48 13.22
N ASP A 399 34.58 3.02 12.33
CA ASP A 399 34.38 2.95 10.88
C ASP A 399 34.81 1.59 10.30
N LYS A 400 34.63 1.39 8.99
CA LYS A 400 35.06 0.19 8.25
C LYS A 400 36.56 -0.11 8.31
N ASN A 401 37.40 0.88 8.64
CA ASN A 401 38.83 0.73 8.80
C ASN A 401 39.23 0.48 10.27
N LYS A 402 38.25 0.27 11.15
CA LYS A 402 38.40 0.10 12.60
C LYS A 402 38.95 1.35 13.30
N ASN A 403 38.87 2.53 12.67
CA ASN A 403 39.16 3.78 13.36
C ASN A 403 38.01 4.06 14.33
N LYS A 404 38.35 4.32 15.60
CA LYS A 404 37.38 4.68 16.62
C LYS A 404 36.71 6.01 16.29
N ILE A 405 35.39 5.99 16.14
CA ILE A 405 34.54 7.18 15.97
C ILE A 405 34.18 7.73 17.35
N GLU A 406 33.66 6.89 18.24
CA GLU A 406 33.20 7.31 19.57
C GLU A 406 33.22 6.18 20.61
N CYS A 407 33.24 6.54 21.90
CA CYS A 407 32.99 5.63 23.03
C CYS A 407 31.77 6.13 23.81
N ILE A 408 30.74 5.30 23.93
CA ILE A 408 29.49 5.68 24.58
C ILE A 408 29.37 4.95 25.91
N LYS A 409 29.13 5.68 27.00
CA LYS A 409 28.80 5.08 28.30
C LYS A 409 27.39 4.53 28.26
N THR A 410 27.25 3.23 28.42
CA THR A 410 25.98 2.52 28.23
C THR A 410 25.04 2.64 29.43
N ASN A 411 25.59 2.87 30.63
CA ASN A 411 24.83 3.01 31.88
C ASN A 411 23.81 4.15 31.93
N ARG A 412 23.79 5.03 30.92
CA ARG A 412 22.81 6.12 30.76
C ARG A 412 21.65 5.77 29.82
N ILE A 413 21.72 4.62 29.15
CA ILE A 413 20.71 4.14 28.22
C ILE A 413 19.73 3.28 29.00
N GLU A 414 18.45 3.66 28.99
CA GLU A 414 17.37 2.93 29.67
C GLU A 414 16.68 1.96 28.71
N ASN A 415 16.52 2.35 27.44
CA ASN A 415 15.80 1.56 26.43
C ASN A 415 16.67 1.38 25.19
N ALA A 416 16.71 0.17 24.64
CA ALA A 416 17.32 -0.13 23.36
C ALA A 416 16.33 -0.93 22.51
N PHE A 417 15.70 -0.28 21.55
CA PHE A 417 14.70 -0.90 20.68
C PHE A 417 15.37 -1.40 19.39
N ILE A 418 15.13 -2.67 19.06
CA ILE A 418 15.51 -3.23 17.76
C ILE A 418 14.36 -2.98 16.77
N ILE A 419 14.68 -2.39 15.63
CA ILE A 419 13.73 -2.10 14.55
C ILE A 419 14.26 -2.72 13.27
N LEU A 420 13.49 -3.61 12.67
CA LEU A 420 13.85 -4.35 11.45
C LEU A 420 13.06 -3.76 10.28
N VAL A 421 13.71 -2.93 9.49
CA VAL A 421 13.08 -2.18 8.40
C VAL A 421 13.21 -2.97 7.10
N THR A 422 12.08 -3.33 6.50
CA THR A 422 12.04 -4.07 5.23
C THR A 422 11.62 -3.17 4.07
N GLN A 423 12.13 -3.42 2.88
CA GLN A 423 11.64 -2.70 1.69
C GLN A 423 10.21 -3.13 1.32
N GLU A 424 9.94 -4.43 1.39
CA GLU A 424 8.64 -5.01 1.06
C GLU A 424 7.87 -5.36 2.35
N ARG A 425 6.54 -5.42 2.27
CA ARG A 425 5.69 -5.92 3.36
C ARG A 425 5.66 -7.45 3.36
N PHE A 426 5.87 -8.07 4.51
CA PHE A 426 5.80 -9.54 4.69
C PHE A 426 4.47 -9.99 5.32
N GLY A 427 3.58 -9.05 5.63
CA GLY A 427 2.26 -9.32 6.19
C GLY A 427 2.32 -9.96 7.56
N GLN A 428 1.52 -11.02 7.77
CA GLN A 428 1.35 -11.67 9.06
C GLN A 428 2.66 -12.12 9.74
N ILE A 429 3.63 -12.62 8.99
CA ILE A 429 4.90 -13.08 9.58
C ILE A 429 5.83 -11.94 10.01
N GLN A 430 5.58 -10.71 9.55
CA GLN A 430 6.29 -9.51 10.00
C GLN A 430 5.53 -8.84 11.16
N CYS A 431 4.20 -8.88 11.13
CA CYS A 431 3.36 -8.40 12.22
C CYS A 431 3.53 -9.31 13.46
N ASP A 432 3.39 -10.62 13.33
CA ASP A 432 3.62 -11.55 14.43
C ASP A 432 4.91 -12.34 14.23
N LEU A 433 5.97 -11.89 14.90
CA LEU A 433 7.28 -12.52 14.85
C LEU A 433 7.33 -13.84 15.63
N GLY A 434 6.39 -14.09 16.55
CA GLY A 434 6.28 -15.36 17.28
C GLY A 434 6.01 -16.56 16.38
N LEU A 435 5.61 -16.32 15.12
CA LEU A 435 5.40 -17.39 14.15
C LEU A 435 6.69 -18.04 13.65
N LEU A 436 7.79 -17.28 13.53
CA LEU A 436 9.00 -17.74 12.84
C LEU A 436 10.32 -17.27 13.46
N LEU A 437 10.33 -16.22 14.29
CA LEU A 437 11.54 -15.70 14.91
C LEU A 437 12.07 -16.67 15.96
N ASP A 438 13.33 -17.04 15.83
CA ASP A 438 14.07 -17.78 16.84
C ASP A 438 14.79 -16.76 17.74
N LYS A 439 14.41 -16.72 19.01
CA LYS A 439 15.00 -15.81 20.00
C LYS A 439 15.13 -16.50 21.35
N GLU A 440 16.04 -15.98 22.18
CA GLU A 440 16.11 -16.39 23.58
C GLU A 440 14.83 -16.02 24.33
N GLU A 441 14.44 -16.82 25.33
CA GLU A 441 13.21 -16.63 26.09
C GLU A 441 13.15 -15.24 26.76
N SER A 442 14.28 -14.81 27.33
CA SER A 442 14.42 -13.50 27.99
C SER A 442 14.64 -12.33 27.04
N ALA A 443 14.87 -12.57 25.75
CA ALA A 443 15.08 -11.49 24.79
C ALA A 443 13.75 -10.86 24.36
N PHE A 444 13.74 -9.53 24.19
CA PHE A 444 12.57 -8.81 23.70
C PHE A 444 12.36 -9.06 22.22
N TYR A 445 11.10 -9.09 21.80
CA TYR A 445 10.79 -9.08 20.37
C TYR A 445 11.19 -7.74 19.73
N PRO A 446 11.75 -7.76 18.51
CA PRO A 446 11.99 -6.52 17.77
C PRO A 446 10.68 -6.00 17.15
N TRP A 447 10.72 -4.77 16.64
CA TRP A 447 9.65 -4.25 15.80
C TRP A 447 10.05 -4.41 14.32
N SER A 448 9.37 -5.28 13.57
CA SER A 448 9.57 -5.39 12.12
C SER A 448 8.48 -4.63 11.37
N VAL A 449 8.88 -3.80 10.41
CA VAL A 449 7.96 -2.90 9.69
C VAL A 449 8.52 -2.56 8.30
N SER A 450 7.66 -2.36 7.32
CA SER A 450 8.11 -1.91 5.99
C SER A 450 8.47 -0.43 5.98
N ILE A 451 9.34 -0.01 5.06
CA ILE A 451 9.78 1.39 4.94
C ILE A 451 8.62 2.35 4.63
N ASP A 452 7.60 1.90 3.91
CA ASP A 452 6.44 2.72 3.58
C ASP A 452 5.51 2.89 4.79
N ASP A 453 5.38 1.84 5.60
CA ASP A 453 4.57 1.86 6.83
C ASP A 453 5.22 2.70 7.91
N ILE A 454 6.52 2.52 8.14
CA ILE A 454 7.23 3.29 9.16
C ILE A 454 7.19 4.79 8.86
N GLU A 455 7.30 5.19 7.59
CA GLU A 455 7.13 6.59 7.19
C GLU A 455 5.71 7.09 7.54
N SER A 456 4.68 6.34 7.13
CA SER A 456 3.28 6.68 7.39
C SER A 456 2.97 6.78 8.90
N ILE A 457 3.56 5.87 9.68
CA ILE A 457 3.45 5.81 11.14
C ILE A 457 4.11 7.04 11.77
N LEU A 458 5.37 7.32 11.42
CA LEU A 458 6.13 8.43 12.01
C LEU A 458 5.59 9.80 11.57
N LEU A 459 5.11 9.95 10.33
CA LEU A 459 4.37 11.13 9.87
C LEU A 459 3.07 11.35 10.66
N THR A 460 2.42 10.27 11.11
CA THR A 460 1.20 10.38 11.92
C THR A 460 1.51 10.65 13.39
N ILE A 461 2.48 9.95 13.98
CA ILE A 461 2.89 10.12 15.40
C ILE A 461 3.54 11.49 15.63
N SER A 462 4.30 12.02 14.66
CA SER A 462 4.92 13.36 14.74
C SER A 462 3.91 14.49 14.99
N ARG A 463 2.63 14.25 14.70
CA ARG A 463 1.53 15.19 14.93
C ARG A 463 1.13 15.29 16.40
N LYS A 464 1.56 14.36 17.25
CA LYS A 464 1.32 14.37 18.69
C LYS A 464 2.31 15.31 19.37
N GLU A 465 1.90 15.88 20.49
CA GLU A 465 2.73 16.81 21.26
C GLU A 465 4.03 16.16 21.80
N ASN A 466 3.95 14.90 22.25
CA ASN A 466 5.09 14.12 22.70
C ASN A 466 5.35 12.95 21.74
N ALA A 467 5.67 13.26 20.49
CA ALA A 467 5.80 12.26 19.42
C ALA A 467 6.75 11.10 19.77
N VAL A 468 7.97 11.41 20.26
CA VAL A 468 8.94 10.37 20.63
C VAL A 468 8.45 9.50 21.78
N GLY A 469 7.81 10.10 22.80
CA GLY A 469 7.22 9.35 23.91
C GLY A 469 6.04 8.47 23.47
N GLU A 470 5.24 8.89 22.49
CA GLU A 470 4.19 8.07 21.90
C GLU A 470 4.78 6.89 21.10
N LEU A 471 5.86 7.10 20.34
CA LEU A 471 6.57 6.00 19.67
C LEU A 471 7.11 4.99 20.68
N ILE A 472 7.79 5.45 21.74
CA ILE A 472 8.30 4.55 22.80
C ILE A 472 7.16 3.80 23.47
N THR A 473 6.05 4.48 23.79
CA THR A 473 4.86 3.83 24.35
C THR A 473 4.32 2.76 23.41
N TYR A 474 4.22 3.08 22.12
CA TYR A 474 3.77 2.13 21.10
C TYR A 474 4.67 0.90 21.10
N LEU A 475 5.98 1.07 20.94
CA LEU A 475 6.96 -0.03 20.89
C LEU A 475 6.87 -0.97 22.10
N ILE A 476 6.82 -0.41 23.32
CA ILE A 476 6.71 -1.19 24.57
C ILE A 476 5.43 -2.04 24.62
N ASN A 477 4.30 -1.50 24.14
CA ASN A 477 3.03 -2.24 24.18
C ASN A 477 2.85 -3.17 22.98
N ARG A 478 3.40 -2.79 21.83
CA ARG A 478 3.37 -3.55 20.58
C ARG A 478 4.18 -4.84 20.68
N GLU A 479 5.29 -4.80 21.40
CA GLU A 479 6.14 -5.96 21.70
C GLU A 479 5.34 -7.10 22.34
N LYS A 480 4.42 -6.77 23.26
CA LYS A 480 3.57 -7.73 23.99
C LYS A 480 2.46 -8.40 23.16
N LEU A 481 2.31 -8.03 21.89
CA LEU A 481 1.30 -8.61 20.99
C LEU A 481 1.83 -9.81 20.21
N HIS A 482 3.14 -9.99 20.10
CA HIS A 482 3.71 -11.16 19.41
C HIS A 482 3.25 -12.47 20.07
N GLU A 483 3.23 -13.54 19.29
CA GLU A 483 2.69 -14.89 19.58
C GLU A 483 1.17 -15.00 19.65
N ARG A 484 0.45 -13.87 19.67
CA ARG A 484 -1.01 -13.83 19.82
C ARG A 484 -1.68 -12.82 18.88
N LEU A 485 -1.01 -12.40 17.81
CA LEU A 485 -1.51 -11.37 16.90
C LEU A 485 -1.98 -12.01 15.59
N ILE A 486 -3.18 -11.67 15.16
CA ILE A 486 -3.66 -11.94 13.79
C ILE A 486 -3.85 -10.60 13.10
N CYS A 487 -2.92 -10.27 12.22
CA CYS A 487 -2.83 -9.00 11.51
C CYS A 487 -1.93 -9.13 10.29
N SER A 488 -2.32 -8.55 9.15
CA SER A 488 -1.49 -8.51 7.94
C SER A 488 -0.93 -7.13 7.60
N ASP A 489 -1.31 -6.08 8.34
CA ASP A 489 -0.90 -4.69 8.08
C ASP A 489 -0.56 -3.98 9.41
N GLU A 490 0.69 -3.56 9.58
CA GLU A 490 1.15 -2.86 10.79
C GLU A 490 0.38 -1.53 11.00
N LEU A 491 -0.15 -0.93 9.92
CA LEU A 491 -1.01 0.26 10.01
C LEU A 491 -2.31 0.00 10.76
N ASP A 492 -2.86 -1.22 10.73
CA ASP A 492 -4.05 -1.55 11.51
C ASP A 492 -3.75 -1.43 13.01
N ILE A 493 -2.61 -1.97 13.44
CA ILE A 493 -2.20 -2.04 14.84
C ILE A 493 -1.93 -0.64 15.40
N VAL A 494 -1.15 0.15 14.67
CA VAL A 494 -0.85 1.52 15.09
C VAL A 494 -2.08 2.43 14.99
N GLY A 495 -2.99 2.15 14.06
CA GLY A 495 -4.28 2.82 13.99
C GLY A 495 -5.11 2.60 15.27
N TYR A 496 -5.15 1.38 15.81
CA TYR A 496 -5.79 1.12 17.10
C TYR A 496 -5.10 1.87 18.24
N PHE A 497 -3.77 1.91 18.25
CA PHE A 497 -3.03 2.71 19.23
C PHE A 497 -3.38 4.20 19.15
N ILE A 498 -3.49 4.76 17.95
CA ILE A 498 -3.78 6.18 17.75
C ILE A 498 -5.25 6.51 18.09
N MET A 499 -6.19 5.70 17.60
CA MET A 499 -7.64 5.95 17.73
C MET A 499 -8.19 5.55 19.10
N GLN A 500 -7.64 4.49 19.70
CA GLN A 500 -8.18 3.86 20.91
C GLN A 500 -7.08 3.50 21.93
N ARG A 501 -6.12 4.40 22.15
CA ARG A 501 -4.90 4.21 22.96
C ARG A 501 -5.08 3.40 24.24
N GLN A 502 -6.07 3.72 25.08
CA GLN A 502 -6.27 3.03 26.35
C GLN A 502 -6.78 1.59 26.18
N ILE A 503 -7.66 1.37 25.19
CA ILE A 503 -8.17 0.03 24.86
C ILE A 503 -7.04 -0.80 24.25
N PHE A 504 -6.24 -0.21 23.35
CA PHE A 504 -5.06 -0.84 22.80
C PHE A 504 -4.10 -1.31 23.90
N ILE A 505 -3.66 -0.41 24.80
CA ILE A 505 -2.75 -0.75 25.90
C ILE A 505 -3.37 -1.83 26.80
N LYS A 506 -4.67 -1.75 27.11
CA LYS A 506 -5.36 -2.79 27.89
C LYS A 506 -5.27 -4.16 27.20
N ASN A 507 -5.48 -4.22 25.89
CA ASN A 507 -5.40 -5.44 25.11
C ASN A 507 -3.96 -5.94 24.88
N CYS A 508 -2.96 -5.06 24.96
CA CYS A 508 -1.54 -5.44 24.97
C CYS A 508 -1.14 -6.19 26.25
N ASN A 509 -1.88 -6.05 27.36
CA ASN A 509 -1.58 -6.71 28.65
C ASN A 509 -2.56 -7.86 28.95
N ARG A 510 -3.05 -8.50 27.90
CA ARG A 510 -4.04 -9.58 27.91
C ARG A 510 -3.45 -10.80 27.23
N ASP A 511 -3.86 -11.99 27.65
CA ASP A 511 -3.34 -13.25 27.09
C ASP A 511 -4.13 -13.69 25.85
N GLU A 512 -5.30 -13.10 25.61
CA GLU A 512 -6.14 -13.46 24.48
C GLU A 512 -5.53 -13.06 23.12
N ILE A 513 -5.92 -13.79 22.09
CA ILE A 513 -5.61 -13.47 20.69
C ILE A 513 -6.12 -12.06 20.38
N TYR A 514 -5.23 -11.24 19.83
CA TYR A 514 -5.54 -9.91 19.35
C TYR A 514 -5.69 -9.93 17.83
N ILE A 515 -6.89 -9.64 17.34
CA ILE A 515 -7.22 -9.59 15.91
C ILE A 515 -7.46 -8.13 15.53
N THR A 516 -6.81 -7.67 14.47
CA THR A 516 -7.07 -6.35 13.90
C THR A 516 -8.09 -6.42 12.76
N PHE A 517 -8.74 -5.30 12.49
CA PHE A 517 -9.65 -5.13 11.38
C PHE A 517 -9.19 -3.96 10.50
N PRO A 518 -9.27 -4.08 9.15
CA PRO A 518 -8.80 -3.05 8.22
C PRO A 518 -9.56 -1.72 8.26
N ASP A 519 -10.71 -1.66 8.93
CA ASP A 519 -11.56 -0.46 9.00
C ASP A 519 -10.86 0.72 9.71
N ILE A 520 -9.94 0.41 10.62
CA ILE A 520 -9.12 1.40 11.32
C ILE A 520 -8.10 2.09 10.41
N CYS A 521 -7.65 1.44 9.32
CA CYS A 521 -6.72 2.04 8.38
C CYS A 521 -7.30 3.23 7.60
N GLN A 522 -8.63 3.37 7.57
CA GLN A 522 -9.31 4.54 6.98
C GLN A 522 -8.80 5.86 7.56
N LEU A 523 -8.28 5.86 8.79
CA LEU A 523 -7.62 7.03 9.37
C LEU A 523 -6.50 7.57 8.46
N PHE A 524 -5.61 6.70 7.97
CA PHE A 524 -4.45 7.13 7.18
C PHE A 524 -4.88 7.69 5.83
N ASP A 525 -5.84 7.02 5.17
CA ASP A 525 -6.45 7.51 3.93
C ASP A 525 -7.12 8.87 4.12
N ASP A 526 -7.88 9.04 5.21
CA ASP A 526 -8.53 10.32 5.53
C ASP A 526 -7.49 11.43 5.75
N LEU A 527 -6.40 11.14 6.47
CA LEU A 527 -5.30 12.07 6.66
C LEU A 527 -4.63 12.43 5.33
N TYR A 528 -4.47 11.46 4.42
CA TYR A 528 -3.87 11.67 3.11
C TYR A 528 -4.75 12.45 2.14
N TYR A 529 -6.03 12.08 2.01
CA TYR A 529 -6.94 12.69 1.03
C TYR A 529 -7.51 14.03 1.48
N TYR A 530 -7.63 14.27 2.78
CA TYR A 530 -8.33 15.45 3.31
C TYR A 530 -7.56 16.29 4.33
N GLY A 531 -6.53 15.71 4.96
CA GLY A 531 -5.72 16.39 5.97
C GLY A 531 -4.42 17.01 5.44
N GLY A 532 -3.90 16.48 4.33
CA GLY A 532 -2.48 16.54 3.98
C GLY A 532 -1.69 15.62 4.91
N PHE A 533 -1.04 14.58 4.37
CA PHE A 533 -0.37 13.55 5.17
C PHE A 533 0.96 14.01 5.75
N GLY A 534 1.64 14.94 5.10
CA GLY A 534 2.93 15.47 5.52
C GLY A 534 4.12 14.95 4.73
N PHE A 535 3.92 14.24 3.62
CA PHE A 535 5.04 13.88 2.73
C PHE A 535 5.79 15.13 2.25
N LYS A 536 7.11 15.05 2.14
CA LYS A 536 7.96 16.18 1.73
C LYS A 536 7.53 16.79 0.40
N ASN A 537 7.22 15.93 -0.57
CA ASN A 537 6.77 16.29 -1.91
C ASN A 537 5.31 15.85 -2.15
N GLU A 538 4.43 16.08 -1.17
CA GLU A 538 3.05 15.64 -1.25
C GLU A 538 2.30 16.20 -2.47
N LEU A 539 1.67 15.30 -3.23
CA LEU A 539 0.98 15.63 -4.46
C LEU A 539 -0.42 16.18 -4.19
N TYR A 540 -0.88 17.03 -5.11
CA TYR A 540 -2.26 17.51 -5.17
C TYR A 540 -2.76 18.21 -3.89
N LEU A 541 -1.87 18.83 -3.11
CA LEU A 541 -2.24 19.55 -1.88
C LEU A 541 -3.38 20.56 -2.09
N ASN A 542 -3.43 21.26 -3.23
CA ASN A 542 -4.51 22.20 -3.54
C ASN A 542 -5.90 21.53 -3.52
N THR A 543 -6.05 20.33 -4.09
CA THR A 543 -7.33 19.62 -4.14
C THR A 543 -7.67 18.97 -2.81
N LYS A 544 -6.66 18.59 -2.01
CA LYS A 544 -6.84 17.98 -0.68
C LYS A 544 -7.46 18.92 0.36
N PHE A 545 -7.37 20.24 0.15
CA PHE A 545 -7.93 21.26 1.05
C PHE A 545 -9.26 21.86 0.57
N GLU A 546 -9.88 21.28 -0.46
CA GLU A 546 -11.25 21.62 -0.82
C GLU A 546 -12.22 21.24 0.31
N VAL A 547 -13.19 22.12 0.57
CA VAL A 547 -14.16 21.89 1.66
C VAL A 547 -15.15 20.81 1.21
N SER A 548 -15.10 19.66 1.88
CA SER A 548 -16.00 18.53 1.70
C SER A 548 -16.44 17.96 3.05
N ILE A 549 -17.52 17.16 3.07
CA ILE A 549 -17.97 16.47 4.29
C ILE A 549 -16.88 15.55 4.85
N PRO A 550 -16.21 14.70 4.02
CA PRO A 550 -15.08 13.93 4.50
C PRO A 550 -13.98 14.79 5.13
N ALA A 551 -13.59 15.91 4.49
CA ALA A 551 -12.57 16.80 5.04
C ALA A 551 -12.96 17.44 6.38
N PHE A 552 -14.24 17.76 6.54
CA PHE A 552 -14.76 18.21 7.82
C PHE A 552 -14.65 17.12 8.90
N ILE A 553 -15.07 15.89 8.60
CA ILE A 553 -15.00 14.74 9.53
C ILE A 553 -13.55 14.47 9.94
N THR A 554 -12.62 14.42 8.98
CA THR A 554 -11.19 14.26 9.23
C THR A 554 -10.67 15.38 10.14
N SER A 555 -11.07 16.63 9.91
CA SER A 555 -10.66 17.76 10.75
C SER A 555 -11.12 17.62 12.20
N GLU A 556 -12.36 17.20 12.44
CA GLU A 556 -12.85 16.97 13.80
C GLU A 556 -12.21 15.74 14.45
N LEU A 557 -11.97 14.67 13.70
CA LEU A 557 -11.23 13.50 14.17
C LEU A 557 -9.82 13.88 14.62
N CYS A 558 -9.08 14.66 13.81
CA CYS A 558 -7.76 15.18 14.16
C CYS A 558 -7.79 15.97 15.48
N LYS A 559 -8.79 16.85 15.69
CA LYS A 559 -8.93 17.59 16.96
C LYS A 559 -9.15 16.64 18.13
N LYS A 560 -10.07 15.69 18.00
CA LYS A 560 -10.38 14.70 19.04
C LYS A 560 -9.15 13.88 19.41
N LEU A 561 -8.38 13.46 18.42
CA LEU A 561 -7.15 12.70 18.57
C LEU A 561 -5.93 13.57 18.92
N ARG A 562 -6.08 14.90 18.99
CA ARG A 562 -5.00 15.87 19.21
C ARG A 562 -3.84 15.71 18.20
N LEU A 563 -4.18 15.44 16.94
CA LEU A 563 -3.24 15.40 15.83
C LEU A 563 -3.08 16.81 15.24
N ARG A 564 -1.87 17.37 15.35
CA ARG A 564 -1.52 18.65 14.73
C ARG A 564 -1.34 18.50 13.22
N THR A 565 -1.56 19.58 12.49
CA THR A 565 -1.23 19.65 11.05
C THR A 565 0.29 19.60 10.87
N PRO A 566 0.85 18.79 9.94
CA PRO A 566 2.30 18.78 9.68
C PRO A 566 2.86 20.14 9.24
N HIS A 567 4.14 20.41 9.51
CA HIS A 567 4.75 21.73 9.31
C HIS A 567 4.76 22.18 7.83
N ASN A 568 5.16 21.29 6.92
CA ASN A 568 5.10 21.52 5.47
C ASN A 568 3.68 21.86 4.99
N ILE A 569 2.67 21.20 5.54
CA ILE A 569 1.26 21.48 5.24
C ILE A 569 0.83 22.86 5.78
N GLN A 570 1.25 23.23 6.98
CA GLN A 570 0.99 24.57 7.52
C GLN A 570 1.63 25.67 6.65
N LYS A 571 2.88 25.44 6.23
CA LYS A 571 3.60 26.34 5.32
C LYS A 571 2.85 26.52 4.00
N PHE A 572 2.45 25.40 3.37
CA PHE A 572 1.67 25.42 2.14
C PHE A 572 0.36 26.20 2.27
N LYS A 573 -0.40 25.96 3.35
CA LYS A 573 -1.67 26.68 3.60
C LYS A 573 -1.46 28.19 3.75
N LYS A 574 -0.38 28.59 4.44
CA LYS A 574 -0.01 29.99 4.62
C LYS A 574 0.38 30.66 3.29
N GLU A 575 1.19 29.99 2.48
CA GLU A 575 1.66 30.51 1.18
C GLU A 575 0.53 30.65 0.16
N ASN A 576 -0.47 29.77 0.19
CA ASN A 576 -1.59 29.77 -0.75
C ASN A 576 -2.87 30.45 -0.20
N ASN A 577 -2.78 31.15 0.94
CA ASN A 577 -3.92 31.81 1.59
C ASN A 577 -5.14 30.90 1.77
N ILE A 578 -4.92 29.63 2.11
CA ILE A 578 -5.98 28.66 2.36
C ILE A 578 -6.59 28.96 3.73
N ASP A 579 -7.69 29.72 3.72
CA ASP A 579 -8.33 30.23 4.93
C ASP A 579 -9.26 29.20 5.60
N ASN A 580 -9.08 29.00 6.90
CA ASN A 580 -9.95 28.21 7.76
C ASN A 580 -11.38 28.78 7.85
N LYS A 581 -11.61 30.04 7.44
CA LYS A 581 -12.92 30.70 7.46
C LYS A 581 -13.99 29.93 6.69
N ARG A 582 -13.69 29.38 5.50
CA ARG A 582 -14.65 28.56 4.74
C ARG A 582 -15.05 27.29 5.50
N MET A 583 -14.09 26.62 6.12
CA MET A 583 -14.36 25.44 6.96
C MET A 583 -15.13 25.81 8.24
N ASN A 584 -14.90 27.00 8.80
CA ASN A 584 -15.64 27.52 9.95
C ASN A 584 -17.08 27.95 9.59
N GLU A 585 -17.30 28.49 8.40
CA GLU A 585 -18.64 28.76 7.87
C GLU A 585 -19.40 27.46 7.59
N PHE A 586 -18.72 26.46 7.02
CA PHE A 586 -19.27 25.12 6.83
C PHE A 586 -19.65 24.48 8.17
N ARG A 587 -18.77 24.54 9.18
CA ARG A 587 -19.05 24.12 10.57
C ARG A 587 -20.35 24.71 11.10
N LYS A 588 -20.55 26.02 10.99
CA LYS A 588 -21.75 26.70 11.48
C LYS A 588 -23.03 26.18 10.80
N LYS A 589 -22.96 25.80 9.53
CA LYS A 589 -24.08 25.17 8.79
C LYS A 589 -24.25 23.69 9.14
N PHE A 590 -23.16 22.98 9.43
CA PHE A 590 -23.14 21.53 9.66
C PHE A 590 -23.70 21.11 11.03
N TYR A 591 -23.63 21.97 12.05
CA TYR A 591 -24.21 21.66 13.37
C TYR A 591 -25.75 21.72 13.41
N ASP A 592 -26.43 21.99 12.28
CA ASP A 592 -27.87 21.75 12.11
C ASP A 592 -28.10 20.24 11.84
N THR A 593 -27.96 19.45 12.90
CA THR A 593 -27.64 18.01 12.94
C THR A 593 -28.64 17.06 12.27
N THR A 594 -29.88 17.50 12.04
CA THR A 594 -30.97 16.62 11.59
C THR A 594 -30.87 16.22 10.11
N GLU A 595 -30.30 17.08 9.27
CA GLU A 595 -30.24 16.85 7.82
C GLU A 595 -29.04 15.97 7.42
N ILE A 596 -27.93 16.06 8.16
CA ILE A 596 -26.69 15.33 7.88
C ILE A 596 -26.76 13.88 8.33
N LEU A 597 -27.33 13.59 9.50
CA LEU A 597 -27.54 12.22 9.95
C LEU A 597 -28.50 11.44 9.04
N LYS A 598 -29.36 12.16 8.28
CA LYS A 598 -30.20 11.59 7.23
C LYS A 598 -29.45 11.33 5.92
N LYS A 599 -28.43 12.13 5.61
CA LYS A 599 -27.66 12.04 4.35
C LYS A 599 -26.47 11.08 4.42
N HIS A 600 -25.89 10.83 5.61
CA HIS A 600 -24.72 9.96 5.80
C HIS A 600 -24.92 8.93 6.93
N PRO A 601 -25.90 8.01 6.80
CA PRO A 601 -26.21 7.00 7.82
C PRO A 601 -25.05 6.02 8.11
N GLU A 602 -24.15 5.79 7.15
CA GLU A 602 -22.96 4.93 7.25
C GLU A 602 -21.86 5.53 8.13
N LYS A 603 -21.79 6.87 8.19
CA LYS A 603 -20.86 7.58 9.08
C LYS A 603 -21.52 7.92 10.41
N LYS A 604 -22.74 7.45 10.69
CA LYS A 604 -23.52 7.81 11.87
C LYS A 604 -22.79 7.52 13.17
N ASP A 605 -22.13 6.36 13.29
CA ASP A 605 -21.42 5.99 14.51
C ASP A 605 -20.12 6.79 14.67
N LEU A 606 -19.39 7.03 13.58
CA LEU A 606 -18.23 7.93 13.58
C LEU A 606 -18.65 9.38 13.89
N LEU A 607 -19.75 9.87 13.32
CA LEU A 607 -20.32 11.20 13.54
C LEU A 607 -20.82 11.37 14.97
N LYS A 608 -21.53 10.38 15.53
CA LYS A 608 -21.91 10.34 16.94
C LYS A 608 -20.68 10.37 17.84
N GLN A 609 -19.68 9.55 17.52
CA GLN A 609 -18.43 9.46 18.25
C GLN A 609 -17.59 10.74 18.15
N VAL A 610 -17.64 11.46 17.03
CA VAL A 610 -16.94 12.74 16.78
C VAL A 610 -17.69 13.92 17.42
N LEU A 611 -19.02 13.92 17.37
CA LEU A 611 -19.89 14.97 17.92
C LEU A 611 -20.20 14.78 19.41
N GLY A 612 -19.84 13.64 19.99
CA GLY A 612 -20.10 13.31 21.40
C GLY A 612 -21.58 13.08 21.71
N ILE A 613 -22.35 12.54 20.76
CA ILE A 613 -23.81 12.28 20.83
C ILE A 613 -24.10 10.79 20.96
#